data_AF-A0A0B1S323-F1
#
_entry.id   AF-A0A0B1S323-F1
#
_cell.length_a   1.000
_cell.length_b   1.000
_cell.length_c   1.000
_cell.angle_alpha   90.00
_cell.angle_beta   90.00
_cell.angle_gamma   90.00
#
_symmetry.space_group_name_H-M   'P 1'
#
loop_
_entity.id
_entity.type
_entity.pdbx_description
1 polymer ?
#
loop_
_entity_poly.entity_id
_entity_poly.type
_entity_poly.pdbx_seq_one_letter_code
_entity_poly.pdbx_strand_id
1 'polypeptide(L)'
;MNGVVPLESFKGTSLTSETQPGHLRFQCLDQCLMEARLADIPDVAFPGAFAKEPVGTVWKAWIATSIFSRHDIDLPTKIKLFRRGAVCLDEAALKPVLKLAYNRCTAWTEFICSTESIASHKEIEGFFVHAMYDKAFQDLKRELQDENRRPQTVKSGPVGFAAPECAVVLERDGMKGGIQTAVVRNFKELRERLNEWRTFGTWVLVWPIDEKWTQDKITEIVTAIAEHLREGGRVVTAWTPCVQSNFEAWSRMRGLWKTLDESIKNTATEEQFFPTSGAVEYNGKIFAAIGSPEICLPFYGKYAGVGNARTLFENIRYAARNANLPSLYAPPRT
;
A
#
# COMPACT_ATOMS: atom_id res chain seq x y z
N MET A 1 17.32 -39.88 14.08
CA MET A 1 17.85 -39.75 12.70
C MET A 1 17.22 -38.52 12.10
N ASN A 2 17.97 -37.41 12.09
CA ASN A 2 17.52 -36.13 11.58
C ASN A 2 17.70 -36.14 10.05
N GLY A 3 16.59 -36.18 9.33
CA GLY A 3 16.58 -35.95 7.89
C GLY A 3 16.76 -34.46 7.63
N VAL A 4 17.98 -34.06 7.29
CA VAL A 4 18.25 -32.75 6.70
C VAL A 4 17.59 -32.74 5.33
N VAL A 5 16.55 -31.93 5.16
CA VAL A 5 15.99 -31.60 3.85
C VAL A 5 17.07 -30.78 3.12
N PRO A 6 17.48 -31.16 1.90
CA PRO A 6 18.43 -30.35 1.14
C PRO A 6 17.82 -28.99 0.86
N LEU A 7 18.53 -27.90 1.17
CA LEU A 7 18.26 -26.58 0.62
C LEU A 7 18.23 -26.73 -0.90
N GLU A 8 17.05 -26.57 -1.50
CA GLU A 8 16.94 -26.42 -2.95
C GLU A 8 17.87 -25.28 -3.36
N SER A 9 18.79 -25.59 -4.28
CA SER A 9 19.64 -24.61 -4.93
C SER A 9 18.73 -23.62 -5.66
N PHE A 10 18.43 -22.48 -5.06
CA PHE A 10 17.72 -21.37 -5.69
C PHE A 10 18.42 -20.98 -6.99
N LYS A 11 17.86 -21.42 -8.13
CA LYS A 11 18.34 -21.03 -9.45
C LYS A 11 17.76 -19.65 -9.74
N GLY A 12 18.62 -18.64 -9.90
CA GLY A 12 18.20 -17.31 -10.34
C GLY A 12 17.47 -17.34 -11.68
N THR A 13 16.77 -16.26 -12.01
CA THR A 13 15.93 -16.17 -13.21
C THR A 13 16.77 -15.97 -14.48
N SER A 14 16.45 -16.71 -15.54
CA SER A 14 17.02 -16.53 -16.88
C SER A 14 16.06 -15.76 -17.79
N LEU A 15 16.47 -14.57 -18.21
CA LEU A 15 15.67 -13.64 -19.03
C LEU A 15 16.11 -13.72 -20.49
N THR A 16 15.33 -14.42 -21.31
CA THR A 16 15.70 -14.76 -22.70
C THR A 16 14.83 -14.08 -23.76
N SER A 17 13.70 -13.48 -23.37
CA SER A 17 12.77 -12.82 -24.27
C SER A 17 12.40 -11.42 -23.78
N GLU A 18 12.25 -10.49 -24.73
CA GLU A 18 11.79 -9.12 -24.46
C GLU A 18 10.34 -9.05 -23.96
N THR A 19 9.56 -10.13 -24.11
CA THR A 19 8.19 -10.23 -23.61
C THR A 19 8.11 -10.67 -22.14
N GLN A 20 9.23 -11.07 -21.53
CA GLN A 20 9.25 -11.51 -20.15
C GLN A 20 9.33 -10.31 -19.19
N PRO A 21 8.46 -10.23 -18.17
CA PRO A 21 8.65 -9.31 -17.06
C PRO A 21 10.06 -9.46 -16.47
N GLY A 22 10.72 -8.34 -16.20
CA GLY A 22 12.11 -8.32 -15.75
C GLY A 22 13.16 -8.22 -16.84
N HIS A 23 12.84 -8.49 -18.10
CA HIS A 23 13.77 -8.22 -19.20
C HIS A 23 13.94 -6.69 -19.36
N LEU A 24 15.17 -6.16 -19.49
CA LEU A 24 15.38 -4.69 -19.50
C LEU A 24 14.68 -3.97 -20.68
N ARG A 25 14.39 -4.68 -21.77
CA ARG A 25 13.59 -4.19 -22.90
C ARG A 25 12.07 -4.46 -22.80
N PHE A 26 11.62 -5.09 -21.72
CA PHE A 26 10.22 -5.39 -21.50
C PHE A 26 9.38 -4.12 -21.53
N GLN A 27 8.31 -4.17 -22.33
CA GLN A 27 7.27 -3.16 -22.38
C GLN A 27 5.99 -3.77 -21.82
N CYS A 28 5.51 -3.21 -20.72
CA CYS A 28 4.25 -3.64 -20.15
C CYS A 28 3.08 -3.24 -21.07
N LEU A 29 2.04 -4.07 -21.10
CA LEU A 29 0.85 -3.84 -21.91
C LEU A 29 0.14 -2.52 -21.55
N ASP A 30 0.15 -2.17 -20.26
CA ASP A 30 -0.44 -0.94 -19.74
C ASP A 30 0.41 0.31 -20.01
N GLN A 31 1.56 0.16 -20.69
CA GLN A 31 2.45 1.26 -21.09
C GLN A 31 2.91 2.18 -19.93
N CYS A 32 2.92 1.70 -18.69
CA CYS A 32 3.25 2.47 -17.49
C CYS A 32 4.56 3.28 -17.61
N LEU A 33 5.61 2.68 -18.18
CA LEU A 33 6.91 3.36 -18.37
C LEU A 33 6.94 4.28 -19.60
N MET A 34 6.01 4.13 -20.56
CA MET A 34 5.88 5.10 -21.64
C MET A 34 5.25 6.41 -21.16
N GLU A 35 4.42 6.34 -20.12
CA GLU A 35 3.78 7.52 -19.50
C GLU A 35 4.69 8.23 -18.49
N ALA A 36 5.62 7.49 -17.88
CA ALA A 36 6.64 8.04 -16.99
C ALA A 36 7.69 8.88 -17.73
N ARG A 37 8.19 9.94 -17.07
CA ARG A 37 9.20 10.86 -17.60
C ARG A 37 10.59 10.53 -17.05
N LEU A 38 11.64 10.84 -17.80
CA LEU A 38 13.01 10.71 -17.27
C LEU A 38 13.23 11.53 -15.98
N ALA A 39 12.55 12.68 -15.85
CA ALA A 39 12.56 13.48 -14.62
C ALA A 39 12.04 12.74 -13.37
N ASP A 40 11.26 11.67 -13.54
CA ASP A 40 10.71 10.89 -12.43
C ASP A 40 11.74 9.91 -11.84
N ILE A 41 12.88 9.71 -12.51
CA ILE A 41 13.96 8.84 -12.03
C ILE A 41 14.66 9.57 -10.86
N PRO A 42 14.69 8.96 -9.65
CA PRO A 42 15.29 9.61 -8.49
C PRO A 42 16.81 9.77 -8.66
N ASP A 43 17.37 10.77 -7.98
CA ASP A 43 18.81 11.01 -7.84
C ASP A 43 19.56 11.37 -9.15
N VAL A 44 18.83 11.68 -10.23
CA VAL A 44 19.41 11.99 -11.54
C VAL A 44 18.80 13.26 -12.10
N ALA A 45 19.65 14.26 -12.39
CA ALA A 45 19.21 15.52 -12.97
C ALA A 45 19.25 15.48 -14.50
N PHE A 46 18.06 15.42 -15.13
CA PHE A 46 17.92 15.55 -16.58
C PHE A 46 17.68 17.01 -17.00
N PRO A 47 18.34 17.51 -18.05
CA PRO A 47 18.19 18.89 -18.50
C PRO A 47 16.92 19.10 -19.34
N GLY A 48 16.14 20.13 -19.01
CA GLY A 48 15.17 20.78 -19.91
C GLY A 48 14.23 19.82 -20.64
N ALA A 49 14.37 19.72 -21.97
CA ALA A 49 13.52 18.87 -22.80
C ALA A 49 13.72 17.36 -22.56
N PHE A 50 14.94 16.93 -22.20
CA PHE A 50 15.26 15.52 -21.95
C PHE A 50 14.55 14.99 -20.70
N ALA A 51 14.40 15.85 -19.68
CA ALA A 51 13.60 15.54 -18.49
C ALA A 51 12.15 15.16 -18.84
N LYS A 52 11.61 15.67 -19.95
CA LYS A 52 10.24 15.39 -20.42
C LYS A 52 10.14 14.19 -21.35
N GLU A 53 11.26 13.57 -21.74
CA GLU A 53 11.21 12.38 -22.59
C GLU A 53 10.61 11.19 -21.82
N PRO A 54 9.85 10.31 -22.49
CA PRO A 54 9.32 9.11 -21.86
C PRO A 54 10.45 8.14 -21.49
N VAL A 55 10.32 7.44 -20.37
CA VAL A 55 11.25 6.37 -19.94
C VAL A 55 11.27 5.26 -20.98
N GLY A 56 10.08 4.83 -21.42
CA GLY A 56 9.87 3.79 -22.42
C GLY A 56 10.17 2.39 -21.89
N THR A 57 11.44 2.03 -21.77
CA THR A 57 11.89 0.77 -21.17
C THR A 57 12.98 1.02 -20.15
N VAL A 58 13.19 0.07 -19.24
CA VAL A 58 14.30 0.12 -18.27
C VAL A 58 15.65 0.26 -19.01
N TRP A 59 15.81 -0.41 -20.16
CA TRP A 59 17.01 -0.29 -21.01
C TRP A 59 17.27 1.14 -21.50
N LYS A 60 16.26 1.79 -22.09
CA LYS A 60 16.41 3.17 -22.60
C LYS A 60 16.70 4.16 -21.48
N ALA A 61 15.98 4.03 -20.38
CA ALA A 61 16.18 4.87 -19.21
C ALA A 61 17.53 4.63 -18.54
N TRP A 62 18.03 3.39 -18.52
CA TRP A 62 19.35 3.08 -17.99
C TRP A 62 20.47 3.73 -18.82
N ILE A 63 20.39 3.67 -20.16
CA ILE A 63 21.34 4.37 -21.03
C ILE A 63 21.32 5.88 -20.75
N ALA A 64 20.13 6.49 -20.71
CA ALA A 64 19.98 7.91 -20.44
C ALA A 64 20.60 8.27 -19.08
N THR A 65 20.24 7.51 -18.04
CA THR A 65 20.68 7.73 -16.66
C THR A 65 22.19 7.58 -16.54
N SER A 66 22.79 6.59 -17.20
CA SER A 66 24.22 6.35 -17.16
C SER A 66 25.04 7.48 -17.80
N ILE A 67 24.47 8.18 -18.80
CA ILE A 67 25.11 9.36 -19.41
C ILE A 67 24.93 10.58 -18.51
N PHE A 68 23.71 10.84 -18.03
CA PHE A 68 23.40 12.09 -17.34
C PHE A 68 23.87 12.13 -15.88
N SER A 69 24.05 10.97 -15.23
CA SER A 69 24.62 10.85 -13.88
C SER A 69 26.12 11.11 -13.80
N ARG A 70 26.87 11.03 -14.91
CA ARG A 70 28.33 11.20 -14.92
C ARG A 70 28.76 12.58 -14.43
N HIS A 71 29.78 12.65 -13.58
CA HIS A 71 30.32 13.93 -13.10
C HIS A 71 31.63 14.33 -13.78
N ASP A 72 32.23 13.42 -14.56
CA ASP A 72 33.52 13.59 -15.22
C ASP A 72 33.42 14.27 -16.61
N ILE A 73 32.21 14.48 -17.12
CA ILE A 73 31.94 15.14 -18.41
C ILE A 73 30.92 16.27 -18.26
N ASP A 74 31.08 17.30 -19.08
CA ASP A 74 30.19 18.46 -19.07
C ASP A 74 28.83 18.17 -19.73
N LEU A 75 27.85 19.05 -19.46
CA LEU A 75 26.48 18.91 -19.96
C LEU A 75 26.38 18.88 -21.50
N PRO A 76 27.11 19.74 -22.26
CA PRO A 76 27.15 19.64 -23.71
C PRO A 76 27.61 18.26 -24.22
N THR A 77 28.63 17.67 -23.60
CA THR A 77 29.13 16.33 -23.97
C THR A 77 28.09 15.25 -23.68
N LYS A 78 27.42 15.31 -22.52
CA LYS A 78 26.31 14.40 -22.19
C LYS A 78 25.20 14.45 -23.25
N ILE A 79 24.75 15.65 -23.61
CA ILE A 79 23.71 15.85 -24.64
C ILE A 79 24.16 15.26 -25.98
N LYS A 80 25.42 15.48 -26.37
CA LYS A 80 25.97 14.94 -27.61
C LYS A 80 26.02 13.42 -27.62
N LEU A 81 26.42 12.79 -26.52
CA LEU A 81 26.43 11.33 -26.38
C LEU A 81 25.02 10.75 -26.48
N PHE A 82 24.07 11.32 -25.72
CA PHE A 82 22.69 10.86 -25.70
C PHE A 82 22.03 10.97 -27.08
N ARG A 83 22.16 12.12 -27.77
CA ARG A 83 21.61 12.31 -29.12
C ARG A 83 22.22 11.40 -30.19
N ARG A 84 23.46 10.93 -29.97
CA ARG A 84 24.13 9.97 -30.87
C ARG A 84 23.74 8.52 -30.61
N GLY A 85 22.91 8.25 -29.60
CA GLY A 85 22.56 6.89 -29.18
C GLY A 85 23.77 6.14 -28.61
N ALA A 86 24.71 6.86 -27.97
CA ALA A 86 25.84 6.20 -27.32
C ALA A 86 25.36 5.33 -26.16
N VAL A 87 25.88 4.11 -26.07
CA VAL A 87 25.60 3.18 -24.97
C VAL A 87 26.78 3.23 -24.00
N CYS A 88 26.61 3.98 -22.90
CA CYS A 88 27.62 4.15 -21.86
C CYS A 88 27.06 3.68 -20.53
N LEU A 89 26.92 2.37 -20.33
CA LEU A 89 26.26 1.80 -19.16
C LEU A 89 27.09 2.02 -17.88
N ASP A 90 26.42 2.48 -16.83
CA ASP A 90 26.95 2.56 -15.47
C ASP A 90 26.07 1.71 -14.55
N GLU A 91 26.68 0.87 -13.74
CA GLU A 91 25.96 -0.06 -12.87
C GLU A 91 25.12 0.68 -11.83
N ALA A 92 25.68 1.75 -11.24
CA ALA A 92 24.99 2.54 -10.21
C ALA A 92 23.74 3.26 -10.75
N ALA A 93 23.76 3.59 -12.05
CA ALA A 93 22.65 4.24 -12.75
C ALA A 93 21.44 3.33 -12.96
N LEU A 94 21.57 2.00 -12.86
CA LEU A 94 20.45 1.08 -13.09
C LEU A 94 19.49 1.01 -11.90
N LYS A 95 20.02 1.06 -10.67
CA LYS A 95 19.21 0.97 -9.44
C LYS A 95 18.06 1.99 -9.38
N PRO A 96 18.27 3.31 -9.58
CA PRO A 96 17.16 4.28 -9.53
C PRO A 96 16.12 4.04 -10.63
N VAL A 97 16.52 3.53 -11.80
CA VAL A 97 15.60 3.16 -12.88
C VAL A 97 14.74 1.96 -12.49
N LEU A 98 15.35 0.93 -11.89
CA LEU A 98 14.62 -0.22 -11.36
C LEU A 98 13.67 0.18 -10.23
N LYS A 99 14.06 1.12 -9.36
CA LYS A 99 13.20 1.67 -8.31
C LYS A 99 11.99 2.42 -8.88
N LEU A 100 12.18 3.21 -9.94
CA LEU A 100 11.07 3.84 -10.66
C LEU A 100 10.13 2.79 -11.25
N ALA A 101 10.68 1.76 -11.90
CA ALA A 101 9.88 0.69 -12.50
C ALA A 101 9.07 -0.09 -11.45
N TYR A 102 9.69 -0.42 -10.32
CA TYR A 102 9.05 -1.02 -9.15
C TYR A 102 7.85 -0.21 -8.66
N ASN A 103 7.97 1.12 -8.62
CA ASN A 103 6.91 2.01 -8.11
C ASN A 103 5.78 2.27 -9.12
N ARG A 104 6.05 2.12 -10.43
CA ARG A 104 5.14 2.58 -11.49
C ARG A 104 4.47 1.46 -12.27
N CYS A 105 5.01 0.25 -12.26
CA CYS A 105 4.53 -0.83 -13.12
C CYS A 105 4.35 -2.12 -12.35
N THR A 106 3.12 -2.60 -12.23
CA THR A 106 2.76 -3.82 -11.49
C THR A 106 3.57 -5.04 -11.94
N ALA A 107 3.78 -5.22 -13.25
CA ALA A 107 4.58 -6.32 -13.76
C ALA A 107 6.05 -6.27 -13.31
N TRP A 108 6.62 -5.06 -13.17
CA TRP A 108 7.97 -4.88 -12.61
C TRP A 108 7.98 -5.05 -11.08
N THR A 109 6.95 -4.56 -10.38
CA THR A 109 6.76 -4.77 -8.94
C THR A 109 6.73 -6.27 -8.61
N GLU A 110 5.87 -7.02 -9.29
CA GLU A 110 5.74 -8.47 -9.13
C GLU A 110 7.05 -9.19 -9.44
N PHE A 111 7.73 -8.83 -10.53
CA PHE A 111 9.02 -9.43 -10.88
C PHE A 111 10.08 -9.21 -9.80
N ILE A 112 10.27 -7.97 -9.34
CA ILE A 112 11.27 -7.60 -8.33
C ILE A 112 10.98 -8.26 -6.98
N CYS A 113 9.70 -8.34 -6.60
CA CYS A 113 9.27 -9.00 -5.37
C CYS A 113 9.49 -10.52 -5.43
N SER A 114 9.14 -11.16 -6.54
CA SER A 114 9.14 -12.63 -6.68
C SER A 114 10.47 -13.24 -7.08
N THR A 115 11.38 -12.48 -7.69
CA THR A 115 12.66 -13.00 -8.18
C THR A 115 13.77 -12.77 -7.17
N GLU A 116 14.49 -13.81 -6.78
CA GLU A 116 15.61 -13.70 -5.83
C GLU A 116 16.87 -13.11 -6.46
N SER A 117 17.25 -13.58 -7.65
CA SER A 117 18.43 -13.14 -8.39
C SER A 117 18.27 -13.30 -9.89
N ILE A 118 19.13 -12.61 -10.65
CA ILE A 118 19.20 -12.72 -12.10
C ILE A 118 20.34 -13.67 -12.45
N ALA A 119 20.02 -14.89 -12.90
CA ALA A 119 21.05 -15.86 -13.29
C ALA A 119 21.60 -15.62 -14.70
N SER A 120 20.76 -15.11 -15.61
CA SER A 120 21.20 -14.72 -16.94
C SER A 120 20.24 -13.73 -17.59
N HIS A 121 20.76 -12.94 -18.52
CA HIS A 121 19.97 -12.00 -19.32
C HIS A 121 20.51 -12.06 -20.76
N LYS A 122 19.62 -12.20 -21.75
CA LYS A 122 19.99 -12.22 -23.17
C LYS A 122 20.59 -10.88 -23.58
N GLU A 123 21.71 -10.93 -24.28
CA GLU A 123 22.39 -9.73 -24.78
C GLU A 123 21.43 -8.75 -25.44
N ILE A 124 21.59 -7.47 -25.09
CA ILE A 124 20.84 -6.38 -25.70
C ILE A 124 21.83 -5.61 -26.55
N GLU A 125 21.59 -5.54 -27.86
CA GLU A 125 22.42 -4.76 -28.79
C GLU A 125 23.92 -5.13 -28.73
N GLY A 126 24.22 -6.41 -28.42
CA GLY A 126 25.59 -6.92 -28.27
C GLY A 126 26.24 -6.65 -26.91
N PHE A 127 25.51 -6.12 -25.94
CA PHE A 127 25.99 -5.85 -24.58
C PHE A 127 25.63 -6.98 -23.62
N PHE A 128 26.64 -7.52 -22.93
CA PHE A 128 26.50 -8.48 -21.84
C PHE A 128 26.28 -7.74 -20.52
N VAL A 129 25.04 -7.69 -20.06
CA VAL A 129 24.64 -6.84 -18.92
C VAL A 129 24.28 -7.59 -17.65
N HIS A 130 24.30 -8.92 -17.69
CA HIS A 130 23.90 -9.79 -16.59
C HIS A 130 24.55 -9.37 -15.25
N ALA A 131 25.88 -9.19 -15.19
CA ALA A 131 26.56 -8.90 -13.94
C ALA A 131 26.15 -7.55 -13.34
N MET A 132 26.05 -6.52 -14.18
CA MET A 132 25.61 -5.18 -13.76
C MET A 132 24.13 -5.20 -13.35
N TYR A 133 23.31 -5.97 -14.06
CA TYR A 133 21.89 -6.10 -13.78
C TYR A 133 21.66 -6.83 -12.46
N ASP A 134 22.23 -8.02 -12.25
CA ASP A 134 22.06 -8.74 -10.99
C ASP A 134 22.56 -7.90 -9.82
N LYS A 135 23.71 -7.23 -9.95
CA LYS A 135 24.22 -6.37 -8.88
C LYS A 135 23.25 -5.22 -8.54
N ALA A 136 22.80 -4.44 -9.53
CA ALA A 136 21.84 -3.37 -9.30
C ALA A 136 20.49 -3.89 -8.76
N PHE A 137 20.07 -5.08 -9.20
CA PHE A 137 18.88 -5.77 -8.72
C PHE A 137 19.00 -6.19 -7.25
N GLN A 138 20.13 -6.80 -6.87
CA GLN A 138 20.43 -7.15 -5.47
C GLN A 138 20.54 -5.90 -4.59
N ASP A 139 21.16 -4.83 -5.08
CA ASP A 139 21.26 -3.55 -4.37
C ASP A 139 19.87 -2.96 -4.10
N LEU A 140 18.98 -2.96 -5.11
CA LEU A 140 17.60 -2.54 -4.92
C LEU A 140 16.85 -3.44 -3.93
N LYS A 141 16.99 -4.77 -4.04
CA LYS A 141 16.32 -5.68 -3.10
C LYS A 141 16.77 -5.45 -1.66
N ARG A 142 18.06 -5.21 -1.42
CA ARG A 142 18.56 -4.85 -0.09
C ARG A 142 17.99 -3.51 0.37
N GLU A 143 17.94 -2.50 -0.50
CA GLU A 143 17.33 -1.21 -0.18
C GLU A 143 15.84 -1.34 0.19
N LEU A 144 15.06 -2.13 -0.56
CA LEU A 144 13.66 -2.40 -0.25
C LEU A 144 13.49 -3.18 1.07
N GLN A 145 14.38 -4.14 1.33
CA GLN A 145 14.42 -4.85 2.62
C GLN A 145 14.78 -3.92 3.77
N ASP A 146 15.72 -3.00 3.57
CA ASP A 146 16.13 -2.02 4.57
C ASP A 146 15.05 -0.96 4.78
N GLU A 147 14.33 -0.52 3.76
CA GLU A 147 13.15 0.34 3.88
C GLU A 147 12.05 -0.35 4.71
N ASN A 148 11.85 -1.66 4.53
CA ASN A 148 10.94 -2.46 5.34
C ASN A 148 11.47 -2.75 6.77
N ARG A 149 12.79 -2.69 6.98
CA ARG A 149 13.46 -2.93 8.28
C ARG A 149 13.76 -1.66 9.06
N ARG A 150 13.70 -0.48 8.43
CA ARG A 150 13.79 0.80 9.15
C ARG A 150 12.71 0.72 10.23
N PRO A 151 13.04 0.99 11.51
CA PRO A 151 12.02 1.13 12.53
C PRO A 151 11.13 2.28 12.06
N GLN A 152 9.99 1.94 11.46
CA GLN A 152 8.95 2.89 11.14
C GLN A 152 8.66 3.57 12.47
N THR A 153 8.93 4.86 12.56
CA THR A 153 8.60 5.63 13.76
C THR A 153 7.10 5.50 13.92
N VAL A 154 6.68 4.63 14.85
CA VAL A 154 5.26 4.40 15.13
C VAL A 154 4.69 5.76 15.49
N LYS A 155 3.76 6.23 14.66
CA LYS A 155 3.15 7.54 14.83
C LYS A 155 2.43 7.54 16.18
N SER A 156 2.93 8.35 17.10
CA SER A 156 2.30 8.55 18.40
C SER A 156 1.18 9.56 18.27
N GLY A 157 0.07 9.34 18.98
CA GLY A 157 -1.03 10.28 18.99
C GLY A 157 -2.32 9.64 19.49
N PRO A 158 -3.42 10.41 19.52
CA PRO A 158 -4.73 9.87 19.86
C PRO A 158 -5.21 8.87 18.81
N VAL A 159 -6.27 8.15 19.16
CA VAL A 159 -7.01 7.25 18.27
C VAL A 159 -8.23 7.96 17.71
N GLY A 160 -8.37 7.97 16.40
CA GLY A 160 -9.58 8.44 15.72
C GLY A 160 -10.51 7.28 15.49
N PHE A 161 -11.73 7.33 16.02
CA PHE A 161 -12.74 6.29 15.84
C PHE A 161 -13.86 6.81 14.94
N ALA A 162 -13.81 6.47 13.67
CA ALA A 162 -14.87 6.73 12.69
C ALA A 162 -15.96 5.66 12.90
N ALA A 163 -17.03 6.06 13.55
CA ALA A 163 -18.05 5.16 14.08
C ALA A 163 -19.40 5.36 13.36
N PRO A 164 -20.28 4.35 13.35
CA PRO A 164 -21.62 4.49 12.81
C PRO A 164 -22.51 5.40 13.68
N GLU A 165 -23.71 5.69 13.20
CA GLU A 165 -24.62 6.68 13.79
C GLU A 165 -24.98 6.44 15.27
N CYS A 166 -24.93 5.20 15.74
CA CYS A 166 -25.18 4.88 17.16
C CYS A 166 -24.15 5.50 18.13
N ALA A 167 -23.04 6.05 17.61
CA ALA A 167 -21.99 6.71 18.37
C ALA A 167 -22.21 8.23 18.59
N VAL A 168 -23.35 8.80 18.17
CA VAL A 168 -23.60 10.26 18.23
C VAL A 168 -23.39 10.89 19.60
N VAL A 169 -23.67 10.18 20.68
CA VAL A 169 -23.42 10.69 22.04
C VAL A 169 -21.93 10.65 22.39
N LEU A 170 -21.19 9.61 21.93
CA LEU A 170 -19.73 9.55 22.13
C LEU A 170 -19.01 10.68 21.39
N GLU A 171 -19.48 11.04 20.19
CA GLU A 171 -18.95 12.20 19.46
C GLU A 171 -19.16 13.50 20.24
N ARG A 172 -20.33 13.69 20.87
CA ARG A 172 -20.64 14.87 21.71
C ARG A 172 -19.83 14.92 23.00
N ASP A 173 -19.43 13.78 23.55
CA ASP A 173 -18.60 13.70 24.75
C ASP A 173 -17.15 14.17 24.52
N GLY A 174 -16.75 14.34 23.25
CA GLY A 174 -15.41 14.73 22.86
C GLY A 174 -14.38 13.63 23.09
N MET A 175 -13.10 14.00 23.16
CA MET A 175 -12.02 13.02 23.36
C MET A 175 -12.08 12.38 24.75
N LYS A 176 -12.11 11.04 24.82
CA LYS A 176 -12.10 10.25 26.07
C LYS A 176 -11.05 9.14 25.98
N GLY A 177 -10.19 9.02 27.00
CA GLY A 177 -9.19 7.96 27.06
C GLY A 177 -8.19 7.97 25.88
N GLY A 178 -7.96 9.14 25.27
CA GLY A 178 -7.15 9.28 24.05
C GLY A 178 -7.88 8.88 22.77
N ILE A 179 -9.19 8.64 22.82
CA ILE A 179 -10.03 8.30 21.66
C ILE A 179 -10.91 9.49 21.31
N GLN A 180 -10.82 9.96 20.07
CA GLN A 180 -11.75 10.91 19.47
C GLN A 180 -12.75 10.12 18.61
N THR A 181 -14.01 10.07 19.03
CA THR A 181 -15.07 9.46 18.20
C THR A 181 -15.67 10.50 17.27
N ALA A 182 -15.85 10.14 16.00
CA ALA A 182 -16.65 10.91 15.04
C ALA A 182 -17.66 10.00 14.38
N VAL A 183 -18.89 10.49 14.21
CA VAL A 183 -19.91 9.77 13.47
C VAL A 183 -19.65 9.95 11.98
N VAL A 184 -19.65 8.84 11.26
CA VAL A 184 -19.44 8.79 9.81
C VAL A 184 -20.59 8.00 9.18
N ARG A 185 -21.40 8.70 8.38
CA ARG A 185 -22.57 8.11 7.69
C ARG A 185 -22.28 7.70 6.26
N ASN A 186 -21.27 8.31 5.65
CA ASN A 186 -20.94 8.14 4.24
C ASN A 186 -19.45 8.34 3.98
N PHE A 187 -18.98 7.98 2.79
CA PHE A 187 -17.55 8.10 2.46
C PHE A 187 -17.07 9.55 2.37
N LYS A 188 -17.96 10.51 2.10
CA LYS A 188 -17.60 11.94 2.10
C LYS A 188 -17.22 12.38 3.53
N GLU A 189 -18.08 12.09 4.51
CA GLU A 189 -17.80 12.36 5.92
C GLU A 189 -16.54 11.65 6.40
N LEU A 190 -16.32 10.40 5.96
CA LEU A 190 -15.10 9.66 6.29
C LEU A 190 -13.86 10.43 5.83
N ARG A 191 -13.82 10.82 4.56
CA ARG A 191 -12.72 11.56 3.94
C ARG A 191 -12.47 12.91 4.62
N GLU A 192 -13.52 13.60 5.06
CA GLU A 192 -13.40 14.83 5.85
C GLU A 192 -12.72 14.55 7.20
N ARG A 193 -13.15 13.51 7.93
CA ARG A 193 -12.53 13.13 9.22
C ARG A 193 -11.08 12.69 9.08
N LEU A 194 -10.72 11.94 8.03
CA LEU A 194 -9.33 11.53 7.80
C LEU A 194 -8.40 12.75 7.60
N ASN A 195 -8.90 13.82 6.96
CA ASN A 195 -8.13 15.06 6.81
C ASN A 195 -7.94 15.81 8.14
N GLU A 196 -8.93 15.76 9.03
CA GLU A 196 -8.82 16.33 10.39
C GLU A 196 -7.85 15.53 11.28
N TRP A 197 -7.74 14.23 11.06
CA TRP A 197 -6.99 13.30 11.91
C TRP A 197 -5.56 13.02 11.44
N ARG A 198 -4.97 13.91 10.61
CA ARG A 198 -3.59 13.75 10.11
C ARG A 198 -2.54 13.62 11.21
N THR A 199 -2.77 14.14 12.42
CA THR A 199 -1.83 14.06 13.55
C THR A 199 -2.05 12.83 14.44
N PHE A 200 -3.07 12.02 14.17
CA PHE A 200 -3.43 10.90 15.03
C PHE A 200 -2.46 9.73 14.81
N GLY A 201 -2.30 8.89 15.83
CA GLY A 201 -1.40 7.73 15.73
C GLY A 201 -2.08 6.53 15.08
N THR A 202 -3.36 6.32 15.40
CA THR A 202 -4.15 5.19 14.91
C THR A 202 -5.52 5.66 14.43
N TRP A 203 -5.95 5.14 13.29
CA TRP A 203 -7.31 5.32 12.79
C TRP A 203 -8.08 4.00 12.90
N VAL A 204 -9.24 4.04 13.56
CA VAL A 204 -10.20 2.94 13.63
C VAL A 204 -11.38 3.31 12.74
N LEU A 205 -11.52 2.61 11.62
CA LEU A 205 -12.45 2.92 10.54
C LEU A 205 -13.54 1.87 10.47
N VAL A 206 -14.77 2.24 10.84
CA VAL A 206 -15.96 1.44 10.54
C VAL A 206 -16.46 1.85 9.17
N TRP A 207 -16.44 0.93 8.20
CA TRP A 207 -16.81 1.27 6.84
C TRP A 207 -18.30 1.66 6.74
N PRO A 208 -18.64 2.85 6.21
CA PRO A 208 -20.03 3.30 6.15
C PRO A 208 -20.84 2.51 5.12
N ILE A 209 -22.13 2.38 5.38
CA ILE A 209 -23.11 1.89 4.40
C ILE A 209 -23.52 3.07 3.51
N ASP A 210 -22.79 3.26 2.41
CA ASP A 210 -23.00 4.36 1.46
C ASP A 210 -23.07 3.83 0.03
N GLU A 211 -24.28 3.59 -0.45
CA GLU A 211 -24.53 3.09 -1.81
C GLU A 211 -24.28 4.15 -2.89
N LYS A 212 -24.07 5.42 -2.51
CA LYS A 212 -23.82 6.54 -3.43
C LYS A 212 -22.32 6.88 -3.51
N TRP A 213 -21.47 5.90 -3.24
CA TRP A 213 -20.03 6.03 -3.38
C TRP A 213 -19.62 6.24 -4.85
N THR A 214 -18.47 6.86 -5.04
CA THR A 214 -17.89 7.12 -6.36
C THR A 214 -16.43 6.72 -6.32
N GLN A 215 -15.87 6.22 -7.43
CA GLN A 215 -14.48 5.76 -7.49
C GLN A 215 -13.50 6.84 -7.02
N ASP A 216 -13.69 8.10 -7.42
CA ASP A 216 -12.81 9.21 -7.01
C ASP A 216 -12.72 9.38 -5.49
N LYS A 217 -13.86 9.33 -4.79
CA LYS A 217 -13.91 9.43 -3.31
C LYS A 217 -13.18 8.26 -2.64
N ILE A 218 -13.34 7.06 -3.19
CA ILE A 218 -12.67 5.87 -2.68
C ILE A 218 -11.15 5.99 -2.88
N THR A 219 -10.71 6.44 -4.05
CA THR A 219 -9.30 6.70 -4.35
C THR A 219 -8.71 7.73 -3.39
N GLU A 220 -9.41 8.82 -3.09
CA GLU A 220 -8.96 9.82 -2.13
C GLU A 220 -8.79 9.25 -0.71
N ILE A 221 -9.73 8.39 -0.26
CA ILE A 221 -9.65 7.73 1.05
C ILE A 221 -8.46 6.77 1.10
N VAL A 222 -8.29 5.93 0.08
CA VAL A 222 -7.17 4.99 0.00
C VAL A 222 -5.83 5.73 -0.03
N THR A 223 -5.76 6.85 -0.74
CA THR A 223 -4.57 7.72 -0.77
C THR A 223 -4.26 8.29 0.62
N ALA A 224 -5.27 8.81 1.33
CA ALA A 224 -5.10 9.34 2.68
C ALA A 224 -4.63 8.25 3.67
N ILE A 225 -5.14 7.03 3.53
CA ILE A 225 -4.71 5.87 4.33
C ILE A 225 -3.25 5.52 4.01
N ALA A 226 -2.89 5.43 2.73
CA ALA A 226 -1.52 5.14 2.31
C ALA A 226 -0.52 6.20 2.82
N GLU A 227 -0.88 7.49 2.79
CA GLU A 227 -0.08 8.56 3.37
C GLU A 227 0.08 8.40 4.89
N HIS A 228 -1.01 8.12 5.61
CA HIS A 228 -0.96 7.92 7.06
C HIS A 228 -0.10 6.72 7.44
N LEU A 229 -0.19 5.60 6.71
CA LEU A 229 0.66 4.42 6.89
C LEU A 229 2.14 4.75 6.60
N ARG A 230 2.42 5.48 5.53
CA ARG A 230 3.79 5.92 5.18
C ARG A 230 4.40 6.80 6.27
N GLU A 231 3.59 7.57 7.00
CA GLU A 231 3.99 8.37 8.15
C GLU A 231 4.14 7.56 9.46
N GLY A 232 4.04 6.23 9.39
CA GLY A 232 4.13 5.34 10.57
C GLY A 232 2.82 5.20 11.33
N GLY A 233 1.72 5.70 10.78
CA GLY A 233 0.37 5.53 11.31
C GLY A 233 -0.09 4.08 11.26
N ARG A 234 -1.10 3.78 12.08
CA ARG A 234 -1.78 2.47 12.11
C ARG A 234 -3.24 2.62 11.70
N VAL A 235 -3.78 1.59 11.08
CA VAL A 235 -5.17 1.53 10.62
C VAL A 235 -5.81 0.23 11.08
N VAL A 236 -6.97 0.34 11.71
CA VAL A 236 -7.82 -0.78 12.09
C VAL A 236 -9.13 -0.61 11.33
N THR A 237 -9.55 -1.61 10.57
CA THR A 237 -10.83 -1.54 9.83
C THR A 237 -11.84 -2.51 10.40
N ALA A 238 -13.11 -2.13 10.32
CA ALA A 238 -14.23 -2.94 10.72
C ALA A 238 -15.38 -2.74 9.75
N TRP A 239 -16.13 -3.81 9.48
CA TRP A 239 -17.36 -3.69 8.71
C TRP A 239 -18.48 -3.23 9.64
N THR A 240 -19.38 -2.37 9.12
CA THR A 240 -20.53 -1.91 9.90
C THR A 240 -21.34 -3.11 10.42
N PRO A 241 -21.84 -3.08 11.68
CA PRO A 241 -22.69 -4.14 12.21
C PRO A 241 -23.88 -4.47 11.30
N CYS A 242 -24.11 -5.76 11.11
CA CYS A 242 -25.17 -6.27 10.25
C CYS A 242 -26.43 -6.52 11.08
N VAL A 243 -27.50 -5.80 10.77
CA VAL A 243 -28.81 -5.92 11.42
C VAL A 243 -29.90 -6.06 10.37
N GLN A 244 -31.07 -6.54 10.76
CA GLN A 244 -32.16 -6.80 9.81
C GLN A 244 -32.50 -5.58 8.95
N SER A 245 -32.47 -4.38 9.53
CA SER A 245 -32.83 -3.14 8.83
C SER A 245 -31.80 -2.68 7.79
N ASN A 246 -30.55 -3.14 7.86
CA ASN A 246 -29.49 -2.74 6.93
C ASN A 246 -28.94 -3.89 6.07
N PHE A 247 -29.42 -5.12 6.28
CA PHE A 247 -28.87 -6.33 5.66
C PHE A 247 -28.74 -6.25 4.14
N GLU A 248 -29.74 -5.71 3.44
CA GLU A 248 -29.71 -5.60 1.98
C GLU A 248 -28.61 -4.66 1.49
N ALA A 249 -28.52 -3.47 2.09
CA ALA A 249 -27.48 -2.50 1.76
C ALA A 249 -26.09 -3.02 2.15
N TRP A 250 -25.99 -3.63 3.34
CA TRP A 250 -24.77 -4.29 3.83
C TRP A 250 -24.27 -5.35 2.83
N SER A 251 -25.17 -6.18 2.31
CA SER A 251 -24.85 -7.23 1.32
C SER A 251 -24.31 -6.67 0.01
N ARG A 252 -24.75 -5.47 -0.40
CA ARG A 252 -24.24 -4.77 -1.58
C ARG A 252 -22.87 -4.11 -1.32
N MET A 253 -22.64 -3.63 -0.11
CA MET A 253 -21.39 -2.92 0.25
C MET A 253 -20.20 -3.84 0.52
N ARG A 254 -20.43 -5.10 0.92
CA ARG A 254 -19.37 -6.06 1.29
C ARG A 254 -18.24 -6.19 0.27
N GLY A 255 -18.57 -6.17 -1.03
CA GLY A 255 -17.60 -6.30 -2.10
C GLY A 255 -16.61 -5.14 -2.10
N LEU A 256 -17.13 -3.91 -1.95
CA LEU A 256 -16.33 -2.71 -1.83
C LEU A 256 -15.46 -2.72 -0.58
N TRP A 257 -16.01 -3.06 0.58
CA TRP A 257 -15.25 -3.09 1.84
C TRP A 257 -14.12 -4.11 1.81
N LYS A 258 -14.35 -5.27 1.19
CA LYS A 258 -13.30 -6.26 0.95
C LYS A 258 -12.19 -5.72 0.06
N THR A 259 -12.53 -5.07 -1.06
CA THR A 259 -11.54 -4.44 -1.95
C THR A 259 -10.75 -3.34 -1.24
N LEU A 260 -11.40 -2.56 -0.38
CA LEU A 260 -10.74 -1.54 0.45
C LEU A 260 -9.72 -2.19 1.41
N ASP A 261 -10.14 -3.20 2.17
CA ASP A 261 -9.25 -3.91 3.09
C ASP A 261 -8.07 -4.55 2.35
N GLU A 262 -8.29 -5.15 1.18
CA GLU A 262 -7.23 -5.70 0.32
C GLU A 262 -6.27 -4.62 -0.20
N SER A 263 -6.79 -3.47 -0.59
CA SER A 263 -5.98 -2.34 -1.07
C SER A 263 -5.08 -1.78 0.04
N ILE A 264 -5.60 -1.67 1.26
CA ILE A 264 -4.83 -1.22 2.42
C ILE A 264 -3.76 -2.26 2.77
N LYS A 265 -4.13 -3.55 2.78
CA LYS A 265 -3.19 -4.65 3.05
C LYS A 265 -1.99 -4.64 2.09
N ASN A 266 -2.19 -4.30 0.83
CA ASN A 266 -1.11 -4.24 -0.17
C ASN A 266 -0.11 -3.09 0.05
N THR A 267 -0.45 -2.11 0.89
CA THR A 267 0.39 -0.93 1.16
C THR A 267 0.90 -0.85 2.60
N ALA A 268 0.33 -1.63 3.52
CA ALA A 268 0.67 -1.64 4.93
C ALA A 268 1.57 -2.82 5.30
N THR A 269 2.38 -2.65 6.36
CA THR A 269 3.02 -3.78 7.03
C THR A 269 2.04 -4.50 7.97
N GLU A 270 2.39 -5.72 8.41
CA GLU A 270 1.57 -6.49 9.37
C GLU A 270 1.40 -5.79 10.73
N GLU A 271 2.30 -4.87 11.08
CA GLU A 271 2.23 -4.09 12.32
C GLU A 271 1.41 -2.80 12.18
N GLN A 272 0.99 -2.46 10.96
CA GLN A 272 0.29 -1.22 10.67
C GLN A 272 -1.19 -1.40 10.33
N PHE A 273 -1.57 -2.52 9.73
CA PHE A 273 -2.95 -2.77 9.31
C PHE A 273 -3.59 -3.96 10.01
N PHE A 274 -4.76 -3.71 10.61
CA PHE A 274 -5.50 -4.69 11.39
C PHE A 274 -6.96 -4.77 10.91
N PRO A 275 -7.27 -5.62 9.90
CA PRO A 275 -8.65 -5.87 9.51
C PRO A 275 -9.34 -6.73 10.57
N THR A 276 -10.54 -6.33 10.98
CA THR A 276 -11.30 -7.03 12.05
C THR A 276 -12.55 -7.74 11.57
N SER A 277 -12.87 -7.66 10.27
CA SER A 277 -14.02 -8.36 9.72
C SER A 277 -13.88 -9.88 9.89
N GLY A 278 -14.94 -10.50 10.42
CA GLY A 278 -15.06 -11.95 10.54
C GLY A 278 -16.08 -12.55 9.57
N ALA A 279 -16.58 -11.75 8.61
CA ALA A 279 -17.65 -12.16 7.72
C ALA A 279 -17.15 -13.03 6.56
N VAL A 280 -17.86 -14.13 6.32
CA VAL A 280 -17.59 -15.06 5.23
C VAL A 280 -18.91 -15.42 4.55
N GLU A 281 -18.92 -15.43 3.22
CA GLU A 281 -20.04 -15.99 2.46
C GLU A 281 -19.78 -17.46 2.17
N TYR A 282 -20.76 -18.31 2.49
CA TYR A 282 -20.72 -19.72 2.17
C TYR A 282 -22.11 -20.18 1.71
N ASN A 283 -22.20 -20.68 0.48
CA ASN A 283 -23.45 -21.13 -0.15
C ASN A 283 -24.58 -20.08 -0.10
N GLY A 284 -24.26 -18.82 -0.43
CA GLY A 284 -25.22 -17.71 -0.46
C GLY A 284 -25.71 -17.27 0.93
N LYS A 285 -25.09 -17.76 2.01
CA LYS A 285 -25.36 -17.34 3.39
C LYS A 285 -24.16 -16.60 3.94
N ILE A 286 -24.42 -15.58 4.74
CA ILE A 286 -23.39 -14.82 5.44
C ILE A 286 -23.22 -15.43 6.83
N PHE A 287 -21.99 -15.81 7.13
CA PHE A 287 -21.54 -16.22 8.44
C PHE A 287 -20.61 -15.15 8.98
N ALA A 288 -20.62 -14.92 10.28
CA ALA A 288 -19.70 -14.01 10.93
C ALA A 288 -19.12 -14.70 12.16
N ALA A 289 -17.80 -14.58 12.33
CA ALA A 289 -17.10 -15.17 13.46
C ALA A 289 -17.64 -14.61 14.79
N ILE A 290 -17.67 -15.46 15.82
CA ILE A 290 -18.05 -15.02 17.16
C ILE A 290 -17.07 -13.93 17.63
N GLY A 291 -17.61 -12.81 18.13
CA GLY A 291 -16.83 -11.66 18.59
C GLY A 291 -16.45 -10.67 17.47
N SER A 292 -16.87 -10.90 16.23
CA SER A 292 -16.60 -9.98 15.13
C SER A 292 -17.45 -8.69 15.22
N PRO A 293 -17.03 -7.58 14.58
CA PRO A 293 -17.78 -6.33 14.57
C PRO A 293 -19.19 -6.49 13.98
N GLU A 294 -19.36 -7.38 13.00
CA GLU A 294 -20.62 -7.55 12.25
C GLU A 294 -21.77 -8.02 13.14
N ILE A 295 -21.48 -8.81 14.17
CA ILE A 295 -22.49 -9.41 15.08
C ILE A 295 -22.53 -8.74 16.45
N CYS A 296 -21.83 -7.60 16.62
CA CYS A 296 -21.78 -6.94 17.93
C CYS A 296 -23.13 -6.38 18.38
N LEU A 297 -24.08 -6.23 17.44
CA LEU A 297 -25.45 -5.80 17.71
C LEU A 297 -26.42 -6.96 17.50
N PRO A 298 -27.50 -7.05 18.32
CA PRO A 298 -28.55 -8.03 18.07
C PRO A 298 -29.17 -7.80 16.70
N PHE A 299 -29.21 -8.84 15.85
CA PHE A 299 -29.70 -8.71 14.47
C PHE A 299 -31.14 -8.17 14.37
N TYR A 300 -32.02 -8.59 15.29
CA TYR A 300 -33.40 -8.12 15.41
C TYR A 300 -33.57 -6.96 16.42
N GLY A 301 -32.46 -6.42 16.92
CA GLY A 301 -32.45 -5.35 17.91
C GLY A 301 -32.91 -4.02 17.31
N LYS A 302 -33.77 -3.29 18.03
CA LYS A 302 -34.19 -1.93 17.68
C LYS A 302 -33.38 -0.84 18.40
N TYR A 303 -32.56 -1.23 19.38
CA TYR A 303 -31.76 -0.28 20.14
C TYR A 303 -30.54 0.14 19.33
N ALA A 304 -30.40 1.45 19.09
CA ALA A 304 -29.27 2.07 18.40
C ALA A 304 -28.60 3.14 19.29
N GLY A 305 -28.38 2.81 20.57
CA GLY A 305 -27.80 3.76 21.53
C GLY A 305 -26.30 3.57 21.77
N VAL A 306 -25.74 4.40 22.63
CA VAL A 306 -24.30 4.52 22.96
C VAL A 306 -23.64 3.19 23.34
N GLY A 307 -24.39 2.31 24.01
CA GLY A 307 -23.89 0.98 24.38
C GLY A 307 -23.41 0.19 23.18
N ASN A 308 -24.10 0.31 22.04
CA ASN A 308 -23.75 -0.37 20.79
C ASN A 308 -22.41 0.09 20.24
N ALA A 309 -22.16 1.40 20.24
CA ALA A 309 -20.90 1.96 19.76
C ALA A 309 -19.72 1.55 20.65
N ARG A 310 -19.93 1.48 21.96
CA ARG A 310 -18.92 0.96 22.91
C ARG A 310 -18.65 -0.52 22.68
N THR A 311 -19.69 -1.34 22.58
CA THR A 311 -19.55 -2.78 22.29
C THR A 311 -18.84 -3.01 20.95
N LEU A 312 -19.20 -2.26 19.90
CA LEU A 312 -18.54 -2.33 18.61
C LEU A 312 -17.03 -2.07 18.73
N PHE A 313 -16.65 -0.96 19.36
CA PHE A 313 -15.24 -0.62 19.51
C PHE A 313 -14.47 -1.64 20.35
N GLU A 314 -15.06 -2.17 21.43
CA GLU A 314 -14.38 -3.19 22.24
C GLU A 314 -14.26 -4.53 21.49
N ASN A 315 -15.22 -4.90 20.64
CA ASN A 315 -15.07 -6.05 19.73
C ASN A 315 -13.95 -5.81 18.71
N ILE A 316 -13.87 -4.61 18.13
CA ILE A 316 -12.77 -4.21 17.23
C ILE A 316 -11.43 -4.30 17.96
N ARG A 317 -11.35 -3.77 19.18
CA ARG A 317 -10.15 -3.82 20.02
C ARG A 317 -9.74 -5.24 20.37
N TYR A 318 -10.69 -6.12 20.66
CA TYR A 318 -10.42 -7.53 20.92
C TYR A 318 -9.90 -8.25 19.66
N ALA A 319 -10.54 -8.03 18.51
CA ALA A 319 -10.12 -8.60 17.24
C ALA A 319 -8.74 -8.08 16.80
N ALA A 320 -8.48 -6.79 16.97
CA ALA A 320 -7.21 -6.12 16.69
C ALA A 320 -6.32 -5.99 17.92
N ARG A 321 -6.19 -7.06 18.73
CA ARG A 321 -5.40 -7.02 20.00
C ARG A 321 -3.97 -6.50 19.83
N ASN A 322 -3.35 -6.77 18.68
CA ASN A 322 -1.99 -6.34 18.36
C ASN A 322 -1.89 -4.83 18.05
N ALA A 323 -3.01 -4.16 17.78
CA ALA A 323 -3.05 -2.71 17.56
C ALA A 323 -2.90 -1.90 18.86
N ASN A 324 -3.00 -2.54 20.03
CA ASN A 324 -2.89 -1.92 21.35
C ASN A 324 -3.83 -0.70 21.54
N LEU A 325 -5.09 -0.82 21.08
CA LEU A 325 -6.07 0.25 21.25
C LEU A 325 -6.39 0.49 22.74
N PRO A 326 -6.56 1.76 23.17
CA PRO A 326 -7.03 2.08 24.52
C PRO A 326 -8.50 1.65 24.71
N SER A 327 -8.96 1.54 25.95
CA SER A 327 -10.38 1.25 26.22
C SER A 327 -11.23 2.51 26.09
N LEU A 328 -12.47 2.35 25.63
CA LEU A 328 -13.49 3.40 25.73
C LEU A 328 -14.00 3.60 27.16
N TYR A 329 -13.83 2.61 28.04
CA TYR A 329 -14.17 2.74 29.44
C TYR A 329 -13.08 3.53 30.16
N ALA A 330 -13.46 4.64 30.79
CA ALA A 330 -12.60 5.26 31.78
C ALA A 330 -12.32 4.25 32.91
N PRO A 331 -11.10 4.16 33.46
CA PRO A 331 -10.90 3.40 34.69
C PRO A 331 -11.91 3.92 35.73
N PRO A 332 -12.50 3.02 36.55
CA PRO A 332 -13.40 3.45 37.61
C PRO A 332 -12.70 4.53 38.44
N ARG A 333 -13.36 5.66 38.65
CA ARG A 333 -12.88 6.70 39.58
C ARG A 333 -12.70 6.00 40.93
N THR A 334 -11.44 5.93 41.37
CA THR A 334 -11.09 5.47 42.72
C THR A 334 -11.43 6.54 43.74
#